data_AF-A0A1D8JGU0-F1
#
_entry.id   AF-A0A1D8JGU0-F1
#
_cell.length_a   1.000
_cell.length_b   1.000
_cell.length_c   1.000
_cell.angle_alpha   90.00
_cell.angle_beta   90.00
_cell.angle_gamma   90.00
#
_symmetry.space_group_name_H-M   'P 1'
#
loop_
_entity.id
_entity.type
_entity.pdbx_description
1 polymer ?
#
loop_
_entity_poly.entity_id
_entity_poly.type
_entity_poly.pdbx_seq_one_letter_code
_entity_poly.pdbx_strand_id
1 'polypeptide(L)'
;MKKTLQIWSAFILILFLFPIIMNLLPNSTTSATSKLMKEPLKIVYASNVFQEEVQEEKKKALLYFTHNHEAFEPVTKEKSGKVTVSHRTENITKFGEKLQAQLAVNGIETDILPVNNMQELEKKRMPFSKAYHAVRPFVQQQIEQSDYDLILDMHRDSIGRDKTTISYEGENYAKVAFVIGLEHPNHKHNEEKAMRLKAEMEKRVPGITRGLIRKSGPGVDGKYNQDLHPNLLVIELGGIENKEDELNRTIAIVAEAATSILSNENDAEN
;
A
#
# COMPACT_ATOMS: atom_id res chain seq x y z
N MET A 1 0.21 5.70 -53.47
CA MET A 1 0.54 5.04 -52.19
C MET A 1 2.05 4.96 -51.89
N LYS A 2 2.96 4.84 -52.88
CA LYS A 2 4.42 4.78 -52.60
C LYS A 2 5.05 6.09 -52.10
N LYS A 3 4.57 7.26 -52.55
CA LYS A 3 5.12 8.57 -52.14
C LYS A 3 4.84 8.96 -50.69
N THR A 4 3.67 8.59 -50.16
CA THR A 4 3.31 8.87 -48.76
C THR A 4 4.10 7.99 -47.80
N LEU A 5 4.33 6.71 -48.15
CA LEU A 5 5.12 5.80 -47.30
C LEU A 5 6.58 6.26 -47.17
N GLN A 6 7.21 6.73 -48.24
CA GLN A 6 8.57 7.29 -48.18
C GLN A 6 8.69 8.54 -47.29
N ILE A 7 7.64 9.37 -47.23
CA ILE A 7 7.64 10.58 -46.38
C ILE A 7 7.57 10.20 -44.90
N TRP A 8 6.73 9.23 -44.53
CA TRP A 8 6.63 8.75 -43.15
C TRP A 8 7.88 7.98 -42.70
N SER A 9 8.50 7.19 -43.59
CA SER A 9 9.77 6.52 -43.31
C SER A 9 10.92 7.50 -43.08
N ALA A 10 10.99 8.59 -43.85
CA ALA A 10 12.00 9.62 -43.67
C ALA A 10 11.79 10.41 -42.36
N PHE A 11 10.54 10.65 -41.96
CA PHE A 11 10.22 11.37 -40.72
C PHE A 11 10.60 10.56 -39.47
N ILE A 12 10.36 9.25 -39.48
CA ILE A 12 10.73 8.35 -38.38
C ILE A 12 12.27 8.22 -38.26
N LEU A 13 12.99 8.19 -39.39
CA LEU A 13 14.46 8.14 -39.39
C LEU A 13 15.07 9.42 -38.80
N ILE A 14 14.48 10.59 -39.08
CA ILE A 14 14.92 11.88 -38.52
C ILE A 14 14.71 11.94 -37.00
N LEU A 15 13.59 11.42 -36.49
CA LEU A 15 13.33 11.37 -35.04
C LEU A 15 14.32 10.48 -34.29
N PHE A 16 14.78 9.37 -34.90
CA PHE A 16 15.78 8.49 -34.30
C PHE A 16 17.22 9.03 -34.36
N LEU A 17 17.55 9.86 -35.36
CA LEU A 17 18.89 10.44 -35.53
C LEU A 17 19.06 11.82 -34.85
N PHE A 18 17.96 12.48 -34.47
CA PHE A 18 17.98 13.80 -33.83
C PHE A 18 18.86 13.91 -32.58
N PRO A 19 18.89 12.91 -31.65
CA PRO A 19 19.76 12.97 -30.47
C PRO A 19 21.26 12.96 -30.82
N ILE A 20 21.63 12.34 -31.94
CA ILE A 20 23.03 12.22 -32.38
C ILE A 20 23.50 13.54 -33.03
N ILE A 21 22.63 14.21 -33.78
CA ILE A 21 22.94 15.48 -34.47
C ILE A 21 23.13 16.62 -33.45
N MET A 22 22.39 16.63 -32.34
CA MET A 22 22.55 17.64 -31.27
C MET A 22 23.94 17.61 -30.60
N ASN A 23 24.63 16.46 -30.60
CA ASN A 23 25.99 16.33 -30.05
C ASN A 23 27.11 16.73 -31.05
N LEU A 24 26.76 17.05 -32.30
CA LEU A 24 27.71 17.43 -33.36
C LEU A 24 27.72 18.94 -33.65
N LEU A 25 26.89 19.73 -32.95
CA LEU A 25 26.89 21.19 -33.08
C LEU A 25 27.95 21.80 -32.14
N PRO A 26 28.95 22.53 -32.68
CA PRO A 26 29.94 23.21 -31.85
C PRO A 26 29.29 24.37 -31.10
N ASN A 27 29.42 24.37 -29.76
CA ASN A 27 29.01 25.50 -28.92
C ASN A 27 29.84 26.74 -29.30
N SER A 28 29.19 27.73 -29.92
CA SER A 28 29.80 29.03 -30.20
C SER A 28 29.83 29.87 -28.93
N THR A 29 30.93 29.78 -28.18
CA THR A 29 31.30 30.82 -27.23
C THR A 29 32.04 31.95 -27.95
N THR A 30 31.38 33.08 -28.14
CA THR A 30 32.05 34.36 -28.46
C THR A 30 32.69 34.94 -27.19
N SER A 31 33.99 35.23 -27.27
CA SER A 31 34.78 35.92 -26.25
C SER A 31 35.24 37.28 -26.77
N ALA A 32 35.11 38.33 -25.95
CA ALA A 32 35.96 39.52 -26.01
C ALA A 32 36.03 40.20 -24.62
N THR A 33 37.16 39.96 -23.93
CA THR A 33 38.04 40.88 -23.16
C THR A 33 37.42 42.06 -22.37
N SER A 34 37.81 42.41 -21.14
CA SER A 34 39.07 42.26 -20.38
C SER A 34 38.83 42.61 -18.89
N LYS A 35 39.62 42.06 -17.96
CA LYS A 35 40.63 42.78 -17.13
C LYS A 35 41.12 41.92 -15.97
N LEU A 36 42.44 41.91 -15.86
CA LEU A 36 43.32 41.20 -14.92
C LEU A 36 42.88 41.28 -13.44
N MET A 37 42.66 40.14 -12.78
CA MET A 37 42.87 39.98 -11.33
C MET A 37 43.45 38.59 -11.05
N LYS A 38 44.53 38.57 -10.25
CA LYS A 38 45.32 37.41 -9.83
C LYS A 38 44.43 36.25 -9.35
N GLU A 39 44.59 35.07 -9.96
CA GLU A 39 43.99 33.84 -9.45
C GLU A 39 44.74 33.32 -8.21
N PRO A 40 44.02 32.94 -7.14
CA PRO A 40 44.54 31.96 -6.20
C PRO A 40 44.44 30.57 -6.83
N LEU A 41 45.52 29.79 -6.74
CA LEU A 41 45.59 28.37 -7.11
C LEU A 41 44.35 27.61 -6.62
N LYS A 42 43.43 27.26 -7.52
CA LYS A 42 42.40 26.26 -7.26
C LYS A 42 43.08 24.90 -7.23
N ILE A 43 43.31 24.39 -6.03
CA ILE A 43 43.58 22.97 -5.82
C ILE A 43 42.30 22.24 -6.21
N VAL A 44 42.32 21.56 -7.37
CA VAL A 44 41.25 20.65 -7.77
C VAL A 44 41.46 19.36 -6.98
N TYR A 45 40.68 19.18 -5.91
CA TYR A 45 40.52 17.87 -5.31
C TYR A 45 39.79 16.98 -6.31
N ALA A 46 40.50 16.07 -6.96
CA ALA A 46 39.88 14.89 -7.55
C ALA A 46 39.39 14.01 -6.40
N SER A 47 38.23 14.33 -5.85
CA SER A 47 37.51 13.36 -5.02
C SER A 47 37.04 12.27 -5.97
N ASN A 48 37.69 11.11 -5.91
CA ASN A 48 37.02 9.86 -6.21
C ASN A 48 35.88 9.72 -5.19
N VAL A 49 34.77 10.43 -5.43
CA VAL A 49 33.51 10.15 -4.77
C VAL A 49 33.07 8.85 -5.42
N PHE A 50 33.40 7.73 -4.76
CA PHE A 50 32.53 6.58 -4.85
C PHE A 50 31.17 7.10 -4.41
N GLN A 51 30.29 7.33 -5.38
CA GLN A 51 28.89 7.47 -5.11
C GLN A 51 28.49 6.10 -4.58
N GLU A 52 28.52 5.93 -3.25
CA GLU A 52 27.84 4.82 -2.62
C GLU A 52 26.42 4.88 -3.17
N GLU A 53 26.03 3.85 -3.93
CA GLU A 53 24.62 3.60 -4.14
C GLU A 53 24.05 3.44 -2.74
N VAL A 54 23.36 4.47 -2.25
CA VAL A 54 22.51 4.33 -1.07
C VAL A 54 21.51 3.28 -1.48
N GLN A 55 21.74 2.05 -1.04
CA GLN A 55 20.80 0.97 -1.21
C GLN A 55 19.61 1.38 -0.34
N GLU A 56 18.63 2.05 -0.96
CA GLU A 56 17.38 2.38 -0.29
C GLU A 56 16.86 1.09 0.35
N GLU A 57 16.76 1.10 1.67
CA GLU A 57 16.28 -0.05 2.41
C GLU A 57 14.86 -0.35 1.94
N LYS A 58 14.72 -1.47 1.23
CA LYS A 58 13.50 -1.82 0.55
C LYS A 58 12.43 -2.18 1.59
N LYS A 59 11.41 -1.33 1.69
CA LYS A 59 10.31 -1.53 2.63
C LYS A 59 9.52 -2.79 2.33
N LYS A 60 9.17 -3.52 3.39
CA LYS A 60 8.49 -4.82 3.32
C LYS A 60 7.19 -4.83 4.09
N ALA A 61 6.13 -5.35 3.48
CA ALA A 61 4.81 -5.50 4.08
C ALA A 61 4.34 -6.96 4.10
N LEU A 62 3.45 -7.28 5.03
CA LEU A 62 2.74 -8.55 5.12
C LEU A 62 1.23 -8.31 5.11
N LEU A 63 0.50 -9.01 4.26
CA LEU A 63 -0.95 -9.07 4.29
C LEU A 63 -1.41 -10.44 4.77
N TYR A 64 -2.39 -10.47 5.67
CA TYR A 64 -3.08 -11.69 6.04
C TYR A 64 -4.56 -11.42 6.32
N PHE A 65 -5.34 -12.50 6.48
CA PHE A 65 -6.79 -12.41 6.59
C PHE A 65 -7.29 -13.39 7.65
N THR A 66 -7.57 -12.88 8.84
CA THR A 66 -8.19 -13.70 9.90
C THR A 66 -9.56 -14.24 9.45
N HIS A 67 -10.32 -13.45 8.70
CA HIS A 67 -11.64 -13.81 8.16
C HIS A 67 -11.65 -13.86 6.63
N ASN A 68 -10.78 -14.68 6.04
CA ASN A 68 -10.52 -14.72 4.60
C ASN A 68 -11.73 -15.02 3.67
N HIS A 69 -12.91 -15.41 4.17
CA HIS A 69 -14.11 -15.58 3.33
C HIS A 69 -15.04 -14.37 3.34
N GLU A 70 -14.77 -13.30 4.09
CA GLU A 70 -15.60 -12.09 4.10
C GLU A 70 -15.73 -11.50 2.70
N ALA A 71 -16.97 -11.23 2.29
CA ALA A 71 -17.29 -10.83 0.92
C ALA A 71 -18.28 -9.67 0.88
N PHE A 72 -18.30 -9.00 -0.26
CA PHE A 72 -19.14 -7.84 -0.53
C PHE A 72 -20.31 -8.24 -1.41
N GLU A 73 -21.53 -7.96 -0.98
CA GLU A 73 -22.75 -8.37 -1.67
C GLU A 73 -22.81 -7.94 -3.15
N PRO A 74 -22.43 -6.69 -3.52
CA PRO A 74 -22.42 -6.29 -4.93
C PRO A 74 -21.42 -7.09 -5.75
N VAL A 75 -20.25 -7.39 -5.18
CA VAL A 75 -19.17 -8.12 -5.84
C VAL A 75 -19.59 -9.57 -6.08
N THR A 76 -20.10 -10.26 -5.05
CA THR A 76 -20.54 -11.65 -5.20
C THR A 76 -21.72 -11.74 -6.17
N LYS A 77 -22.64 -10.77 -6.16
CA LYS A 77 -23.76 -10.73 -7.09
C LYS A 77 -23.28 -10.62 -8.53
N GLU A 78 -22.32 -9.74 -8.80
CA GLU A 78 -21.76 -9.54 -10.14
C GLU A 78 -20.97 -10.77 -10.63
N LYS A 79 -20.10 -11.34 -9.78
CA LYS A 79 -19.16 -12.39 -10.19
C LYS A 79 -19.73 -13.81 -10.11
N SER A 80 -20.67 -14.06 -9.19
CA SER A 80 -21.22 -15.40 -8.91
C SER A 80 -22.75 -15.51 -9.09
N GLY A 81 -23.44 -14.38 -9.35
CA GLY A 81 -24.89 -14.32 -9.42
C GLY A 81 -25.60 -14.43 -8.06
N LYS A 82 -24.86 -14.50 -6.95
CA LYS A 82 -25.40 -14.69 -5.59
C LYS A 82 -25.08 -13.50 -4.70
N VAL A 83 -26.07 -13.01 -3.96
CA VAL A 83 -25.89 -12.01 -2.90
C VAL A 83 -25.49 -12.75 -1.63
N THR A 84 -24.23 -12.59 -1.19
CA THR A 84 -23.72 -13.21 0.04
C THR A 84 -22.62 -12.37 0.65
N VAL A 85 -22.52 -12.38 1.98
CA VAL A 85 -21.48 -11.70 2.76
C VAL A 85 -20.28 -12.58 3.08
N SER A 86 -20.32 -13.85 2.64
CA SER A 86 -19.24 -14.82 2.76
C SER A 86 -19.12 -15.64 1.48
N HIS A 87 -17.92 -15.75 0.93
CA HIS A 87 -17.65 -16.47 -0.30
C HIS A 87 -16.24 -17.10 -0.32
N ARG A 88 -16.09 -18.26 -0.97
CA ARG A 88 -14.81 -19.01 -0.98
C ARG A 88 -13.74 -18.40 -1.90
N THR A 89 -14.16 -17.70 -2.96
CA THR A 89 -13.25 -17.10 -3.97
C THR A 89 -13.44 -15.60 -4.15
N GLU A 90 -14.67 -15.12 -4.33
CA GLU A 90 -15.05 -13.70 -4.41
C GLU A 90 -15.10 -13.02 -3.04
N ASN A 91 -13.96 -12.88 -2.37
CA ASN A 91 -13.86 -12.38 -0.99
C ASN A 91 -12.72 -11.35 -0.81
N ILE A 92 -12.48 -10.97 0.44
CA ILE A 92 -11.50 -9.95 0.86
C ILE A 92 -10.08 -10.25 0.37
N THR A 93 -9.70 -11.51 0.16
CA THR A 93 -8.33 -11.84 -0.28
C THR A 93 -8.02 -11.26 -1.66
N LYS A 94 -9.01 -11.17 -2.56
CA LYS A 94 -8.85 -10.51 -3.87
C LYS A 94 -8.51 -9.03 -3.75
N PHE A 95 -9.04 -8.36 -2.73
CA PHE A 95 -8.73 -6.96 -2.47
C PHE A 95 -7.36 -6.80 -1.82
N GLY A 96 -6.92 -7.78 -1.04
CA GLY A 96 -5.53 -7.84 -0.60
C GLY A 96 -4.52 -8.08 -1.72
N GLU A 97 -4.83 -8.94 -2.71
CA GLU A 97 -4.01 -9.09 -3.92
C GLU A 97 -3.90 -7.78 -4.71
N LYS A 98 -5.00 -7.03 -4.81
CA LYS A 98 -4.98 -5.69 -5.42
C LYS A 98 -4.13 -4.72 -4.59
N LEU A 99 -4.21 -4.77 -3.26
CA LEU A 99 -3.37 -3.94 -2.38
C LEU A 99 -1.89 -4.29 -2.53
N GLN A 100 -1.53 -5.57 -2.58
CA GLN A 100 -0.18 -6.04 -2.88
C GLN A 100 0.31 -5.44 -4.21
N ALA A 101 -0.50 -5.48 -5.26
CA ALA A 101 -0.14 -4.90 -6.55
C ALA A 101 0.06 -3.38 -6.48
N GLN A 102 -0.78 -2.65 -5.74
CA GLN A 102 -0.63 -1.21 -5.55
C GLN A 102 0.61 -0.86 -4.71
N LEU A 103 0.89 -1.61 -3.64
CA LEU A 103 2.10 -1.45 -2.83
C LEU A 103 3.38 -1.69 -3.66
N ALA A 104 3.36 -2.70 -4.54
CA ALA A 104 4.46 -2.99 -5.43
C ALA A 104 4.74 -1.86 -6.44
N VAL A 105 3.68 -1.22 -6.97
CA VAL A 105 3.83 -0.01 -7.82
C VAL A 105 4.53 1.13 -7.07
N ASN A 106 4.36 1.20 -5.75
CA ASN A 106 4.97 2.18 -4.87
C ASN A 106 6.29 1.68 -4.21
N GLY A 107 6.91 0.63 -4.74
CA GLY A 107 8.22 0.15 -4.31
C GLY A 107 8.23 -0.70 -3.03
N ILE A 108 7.08 -1.04 -2.46
CA ILE A 108 6.98 -1.87 -1.25
C ILE A 108 6.85 -3.34 -1.65
N GLU A 109 7.82 -4.15 -1.23
CA GLU A 109 7.71 -5.61 -1.34
C GLU A 109 6.64 -6.11 -0.38
N THR A 110 5.72 -6.95 -0.85
CA THR A 110 4.58 -7.36 -0.02
C THR A 110 4.35 -8.86 -0.13
N ASP A 111 4.42 -9.54 1.01
CA ASP A 111 4.05 -10.94 1.16
C ASP A 111 2.55 -11.08 1.46
N ILE A 112 1.92 -12.13 0.94
CA ILE A 112 0.58 -12.54 1.37
C ILE A 112 0.72 -13.88 2.11
N LEU A 113 0.27 -13.94 3.36
CA LEU A 113 0.30 -15.16 4.15
C LEU A 113 -0.57 -16.24 3.48
N PRO A 114 -0.01 -17.39 3.05
CA PRO A 114 -0.71 -18.38 2.24
C PRO A 114 -1.59 -19.31 3.10
N VAL A 115 -2.52 -18.75 3.87
CA VAL A 115 -3.38 -19.48 4.81
C VAL A 115 -4.85 -19.19 4.55
N ASN A 116 -5.64 -20.23 4.26
CA ASN A 116 -7.09 -20.16 4.31
C ASN A 116 -7.57 -20.47 5.73
N ASN A 117 -7.65 -19.45 6.58
CA ASN A 117 -7.98 -19.63 8.00
C ASN A 117 -9.38 -20.22 8.22
N MET A 118 -10.34 -19.94 7.34
CA MET A 118 -11.68 -20.56 7.40
C MET A 118 -11.63 -22.08 7.21
N GLN A 119 -10.79 -22.56 6.30
CA GLN A 119 -10.54 -24.00 6.17
C GLN A 119 -9.79 -24.56 7.38
N GLU A 120 -8.87 -23.82 7.98
CA GLU A 120 -8.17 -24.24 9.20
C GLU A 120 -9.12 -24.40 10.40
N LEU A 121 -10.10 -23.50 10.54
CA LEU A 121 -11.17 -23.64 11.53
C LEU A 121 -12.00 -24.90 11.29
N GLU A 122 -12.44 -25.12 10.03
CA GLU A 122 -13.22 -26.31 9.65
C GLU A 122 -12.46 -27.61 9.98
N LYS A 123 -11.19 -27.71 9.56
CA LYS A 123 -10.33 -28.88 9.83
C LYS A 123 -10.18 -29.16 11.32
N LYS A 124 -9.99 -28.10 12.12
CA LYS A 124 -9.79 -28.20 13.57
C LYS A 124 -11.10 -28.22 14.36
N ARG A 125 -12.26 -28.17 13.69
CA ARG A 125 -13.60 -28.07 14.29
C ARG A 125 -13.72 -26.93 15.29
N MET A 126 -13.05 -25.81 15.02
CA MET A 126 -13.09 -24.63 15.86
C MET A 126 -14.24 -23.71 15.43
N PRO A 127 -14.94 -23.07 16.39
CA PRO A 127 -15.97 -22.10 16.05
C PRO A 127 -15.35 -20.83 15.47
N PHE A 128 -16.14 -20.07 14.70
CA PHE A 128 -15.69 -18.81 14.08
C PHE A 128 -15.05 -17.82 15.07
N SER A 129 -15.57 -17.75 16.31
CA SER A 129 -14.98 -16.95 17.41
C SER A 129 -13.52 -17.26 17.75
N LYS A 130 -12.97 -18.37 17.26
CA LYS A 130 -11.56 -18.78 17.44
C LYS A 130 -10.69 -18.49 16.22
N ALA A 131 -11.16 -17.70 15.25
CA ALA A 131 -10.41 -17.36 14.04
C ALA A 131 -9.03 -16.74 14.35
N TYR A 132 -8.97 -15.77 15.26
CA TYR A 132 -7.70 -15.15 15.68
C TYR A 132 -6.73 -16.16 16.27
N HIS A 133 -7.22 -17.04 17.16
CA HIS A 133 -6.42 -18.13 17.71
C HIS A 133 -5.93 -19.11 16.64
N ALA A 134 -6.75 -19.40 15.63
CA ALA A 134 -6.42 -20.35 14.58
C ALA A 134 -5.33 -19.82 13.62
N VAL A 135 -5.36 -18.52 13.28
CA VAL A 135 -4.38 -17.91 12.34
C VAL A 135 -3.07 -17.53 13.04
N ARG A 136 -3.13 -17.20 14.33
CA ARG A 136 -1.99 -16.72 15.13
C ARG A 136 -0.67 -17.47 14.92
N PRO A 137 -0.59 -18.81 15.00
CA PRO A 137 0.68 -19.51 14.84
C PRO A 137 1.32 -19.31 13.46
N PHE A 138 0.52 -19.14 12.41
CA PHE A 138 1.04 -18.88 11.06
C PHE A 138 1.58 -17.46 10.92
N VAL A 139 0.89 -16.47 11.51
CA VAL A 139 1.37 -15.09 11.55
C VAL A 139 2.68 -15.02 12.32
N GLN A 140 2.74 -15.66 13.49
CA GLN A 140 3.95 -15.70 14.32
C GLN A 140 5.14 -16.32 13.56
N GLN A 141 4.91 -17.46 12.89
CA GLN A 141 5.95 -18.08 12.07
C GLN A 141 6.43 -17.16 10.94
N GLN A 142 5.54 -16.43 10.28
CA GLN A 142 5.89 -15.54 9.18
C GLN A 142 6.74 -14.35 9.64
N ILE A 143 6.36 -13.70 10.75
CA ILE A 143 7.10 -12.54 11.29
C ILE A 143 8.45 -12.93 11.93
N GLU A 144 8.64 -14.21 12.30
CA GLU A 144 9.95 -14.72 12.74
C GLU A 144 10.93 -14.91 11.57
N GLN A 145 10.41 -15.03 10.33
CA GLN A 145 11.21 -15.31 9.12
C GLN A 145 11.58 -14.05 8.32
N SER A 146 10.93 -12.93 8.59
CA SER A 146 11.15 -11.66 7.89
C SER A 146 10.74 -10.50 8.78
N ASP A 147 11.50 -9.41 8.70
CA ASP A 147 11.08 -8.15 9.29
C ASP A 147 10.09 -7.45 8.36
N TYR A 148 9.10 -6.78 8.95
CA TYR A 148 8.02 -6.12 8.22
C TYR A 148 7.77 -4.72 8.78
N ASP A 149 7.91 -3.71 7.92
CA ASP A 149 7.58 -2.32 8.22
C ASP A 149 6.08 -2.10 8.38
N LEU A 150 5.25 -2.96 7.76
CA LEU A 150 3.80 -2.89 7.81
C LEU A 150 3.18 -4.30 7.78
N ILE A 151 2.28 -4.61 8.71
CA ILE A 151 1.52 -5.86 8.68
C ILE A 151 0.04 -5.51 8.73
N LEU A 152 -0.76 -6.00 7.79
CA LEU A 152 -2.19 -5.74 7.70
C LEU A 152 -3.01 -7.03 7.83
N ASP A 153 -3.85 -7.10 8.86
CA ASP A 153 -5.00 -8.00 8.89
C ASP A 153 -6.17 -7.29 8.20
N MET A 154 -6.54 -7.76 7.02
CA MET A 154 -7.58 -7.11 6.21
C MET A 154 -8.94 -7.77 6.43
N HIS A 155 -9.93 -6.95 6.76
CA HIS A 155 -11.32 -7.32 7.00
C HIS A 155 -12.26 -6.47 6.17
N ARG A 156 -13.53 -6.86 6.17
CA ARG A 156 -14.67 -6.09 5.69
C ARG A 156 -15.64 -5.85 6.84
N ASP A 157 -16.00 -4.59 7.10
CA ASP A 157 -16.93 -4.28 8.19
C ASP A 157 -18.32 -4.85 7.89
N SER A 158 -18.98 -5.40 8.90
CA SER A 158 -20.37 -5.82 8.89
C SER A 158 -21.42 -4.75 8.53
N ILE A 159 -21.12 -3.46 8.59
CA ILE A 159 -22.13 -2.41 8.42
C ILE A 159 -22.40 -2.02 6.95
N GLY A 160 -23.52 -1.34 6.73
CA GLY A 160 -24.03 -0.95 5.40
C GLY A 160 -23.31 0.24 4.74
N ARG A 161 -23.59 0.41 3.45
CA ARG A 161 -22.92 1.38 2.56
C ARG A 161 -23.12 2.83 3.00
N ASP A 162 -24.24 3.14 3.64
CA ASP A 162 -24.57 4.47 4.17
C ASP A 162 -23.49 5.02 5.12
N LYS A 163 -22.83 4.12 5.85
CA LYS A 163 -21.76 4.46 6.82
C LYS A 163 -20.37 4.19 6.28
N THR A 164 -20.23 3.37 5.26
CA THR A 164 -18.95 2.93 4.70
C THR A 164 -18.63 3.52 3.33
N THR A 165 -19.35 4.56 2.89
CA THR A 165 -19.03 5.28 1.65
C THR A 165 -18.88 6.77 1.88
N ILE A 166 -17.97 7.39 1.13
CA ILE A 166 -17.87 8.85 0.97
C ILE A 166 -17.88 9.19 -0.53
N SER A 167 -18.44 10.35 -0.87
CA SER A 167 -18.24 10.94 -2.20
C SER A 167 -17.22 12.06 -2.09
N TYR A 168 -16.21 12.04 -2.95
CA TYR A 168 -15.16 13.04 -3.01
C TYR A 168 -14.81 13.27 -4.48
N GLU A 169 -14.81 14.54 -4.91
CA GLU A 169 -14.51 14.95 -6.30
C GLU A 169 -15.31 14.22 -7.38
N GLY A 170 -16.57 13.87 -7.09
CA GLY A 170 -17.47 13.19 -8.04
C GLY A 170 -17.32 11.67 -8.07
N GLU A 171 -16.34 11.11 -7.37
CA GLU A 171 -16.12 9.67 -7.23
C GLU A 171 -16.58 9.17 -5.86
N ASN A 172 -16.91 7.88 -5.76
CA ASN A 172 -17.29 7.25 -4.49
C ASN A 172 -16.17 6.35 -3.97
N TYR A 173 -15.83 6.47 -2.69
CA TYR A 173 -14.81 5.66 -2.04
C TYR A 173 -15.45 4.83 -0.93
N ALA A 174 -14.96 3.61 -0.75
CA ALA A 174 -15.21 2.88 0.47
C ALA A 174 -14.44 3.57 1.61
N LYS A 175 -15.02 3.59 2.82
CA LYS A 175 -14.32 4.09 3.99
C LYS A 175 -13.50 2.99 4.65
N VAL A 176 -12.39 3.38 5.27
CA VAL A 176 -11.55 2.47 6.09
C VAL A 176 -11.71 2.78 7.57
N ALA A 177 -11.87 1.75 8.40
CA ALA A 177 -11.73 1.88 9.85
C ALA A 177 -10.49 1.12 10.33
N PHE A 178 -9.92 1.55 11.45
CA PHE A 178 -8.78 0.89 12.09
C PHE A 178 -9.22 0.30 13.42
N VAL A 179 -9.10 -1.01 13.59
CA VAL A 179 -9.42 -1.67 14.87
C VAL A 179 -8.17 -1.74 15.73
N ILE A 180 -8.28 -1.29 16.98
CA ILE A 180 -7.21 -1.32 17.98
C ILE A 180 -7.68 -2.14 19.20
N GLY A 181 -7.05 -3.28 19.44
CA GLY A 181 -7.21 -4.08 20.64
C GLY A 181 -6.45 -3.45 21.80
N LEU A 182 -7.14 -3.14 22.90
CA LEU A 182 -6.50 -2.48 24.06
C LEU A 182 -5.94 -3.47 25.09
N GLU A 183 -6.10 -4.78 24.90
CA GLU A 183 -5.80 -5.80 25.91
C GLU A 183 -4.37 -6.36 25.82
N HIS A 184 -3.42 -5.54 25.38
CA HIS A 184 -1.99 -5.87 25.40
C HIS A 184 -1.15 -4.61 25.71
N PRO A 185 0.02 -4.74 26.33
CA PRO A 185 0.80 -3.59 26.82
C PRO A 185 1.27 -2.64 25.72
N ASN A 186 1.46 -3.16 24.50
CA ASN A 186 2.09 -2.43 23.39
C ASN A 186 1.08 -1.83 22.40
N HIS A 187 -0.23 -1.84 22.69
CA HIS A 187 -1.28 -1.37 21.76
C HIS A 187 -1.08 0.06 21.26
N LYS A 188 -0.42 0.91 22.06
CA LYS A 188 -0.13 2.29 21.69
C LYS A 188 0.73 2.40 20.43
N HIS A 189 1.68 1.48 20.20
CA HIS A 189 2.49 1.51 18.97
C HIS A 189 1.65 1.20 17.73
N ASN A 190 0.76 0.20 17.82
CA ASN A 190 -0.19 -0.12 16.76
C ASN A 190 -1.14 1.07 16.52
N GLU A 191 -1.61 1.71 17.59
CA GLU A 191 -2.48 2.89 17.52
C GLU A 191 -1.80 4.09 16.86
N GLU A 192 -0.54 4.38 17.20
CA GLU A 192 0.26 5.46 16.62
C GLU A 192 0.50 5.23 15.12
N LYS A 193 0.85 4.01 14.72
CA LYS A 193 1.02 3.67 13.28
C LYS A 193 -0.32 3.73 12.53
N ALA A 194 -1.42 3.26 13.13
CA ALA A 194 -2.76 3.42 12.56
C ALA A 194 -3.17 4.89 12.41
N MET A 195 -2.86 5.74 13.39
CA MET A 195 -3.13 7.17 13.32
C MET A 195 -2.34 7.87 12.21
N ARG A 196 -1.07 7.51 12.00
CA ARG A 196 -0.26 8.04 10.89
C ARG A 196 -0.83 7.64 9.54
N LEU A 197 -1.15 6.35 9.36
CA LEU A 197 -1.77 5.87 8.12
C LEU A 197 -3.12 6.57 7.87
N LYS A 198 -3.97 6.65 8.91
CA LYS A 198 -5.24 7.38 8.85
C LYS A 198 -5.04 8.84 8.42
N ALA A 199 -4.06 9.54 8.99
CA ALA A 199 -3.80 10.94 8.67
C ALA A 199 -3.38 11.10 7.20
N GLU A 200 -2.53 10.22 6.68
CA GLU A 200 -2.12 10.25 5.28
C GLU A 200 -3.27 9.94 4.31
N MET A 201 -4.19 9.05 4.69
CA MET A 201 -5.40 8.79 3.91
C MET A 201 -6.34 10.00 3.89
N GLU A 202 -6.56 10.65 5.04
CA GLU A 202 -7.42 11.84 5.17
C GLU A 202 -6.88 13.06 4.42
N LYS A 203 -5.55 13.20 4.28
CA LYS A 203 -4.94 14.25 3.46
C LYS A 203 -5.28 14.10 1.98
N ARG A 204 -5.39 12.86 1.50
CA ARG A 204 -5.67 12.54 0.09
C ARG A 204 -7.16 12.61 -0.23
N VAL A 205 -7.98 12.03 0.64
CA VAL A 205 -9.44 12.01 0.50
C VAL A 205 -10.07 12.32 1.87
N PRO A 206 -10.41 13.59 2.14
CA PRO A 206 -11.08 13.98 3.38
C PRO A 206 -12.38 13.22 3.63
N GLY A 207 -12.47 12.56 4.79
CA GLY A 207 -13.60 11.73 5.20
C GLY A 207 -13.54 10.27 4.72
N ILE A 208 -12.43 9.83 4.10
CA ILE A 208 -12.24 8.43 3.68
C ILE A 208 -12.09 7.47 4.86
N THR A 209 -11.83 7.94 6.08
CA THR A 209 -11.75 7.06 7.24
C THR A 209 -12.99 7.17 8.14
N ARG A 210 -13.30 6.08 8.82
CA ARG A 210 -14.24 6.05 9.95
C ARG A 210 -13.53 6.23 11.29
N GLY A 211 -12.22 6.45 11.27
CA GLY A 211 -11.41 6.61 12.45
C GLY A 211 -11.01 5.29 13.12
N LEU A 212 -10.60 5.41 14.37
CA LEU A 212 -10.14 4.30 15.20
C LEU A 212 -11.31 3.71 16.00
N ILE A 213 -11.43 2.40 15.95
CA ILE A 213 -12.37 1.61 16.73
C ILE A 213 -11.57 0.87 17.79
N ARG A 214 -11.56 1.42 19.01
CA ARG A 214 -10.88 0.79 20.15
C ARG A 214 -11.76 -0.29 20.76
N LYS A 215 -11.19 -1.46 21.04
CA LYS A 215 -11.91 -2.67 21.45
C LYS A 215 -11.25 -3.28 22.69
N SER A 216 -12.07 -3.52 23.71
CA SER A 216 -11.71 -4.25 24.94
C SER A 216 -12.98 -4.76 25.62
N GLY A 217 -12.80 -5.67 26.56
CA GLY A 217 -13.85 -6.24 27.39
C GLY A 217 -14.51 -7.48 26.80
N PRO A 218 -15.58 -7.96 27.45
CA PRO A 218 -16.28 -9.17 27.03
C PRO A 218 -16.88 -9.07 25.62
N GLY A 219 -16.82 -10.17 24.87
CA GLY A 219 -17.46 -10.28 23.56
C GLY A 219 -16.61 -9.80 22.38
N VAL A 220 -15.36 -9.43 22.62
CA VAL A 220 -14.37 -9.12 21.59
C VAL A 220 -13.10 -9.96 21.80
N ASP A 221 -12.22 -10.03 20.79
CA ASP A 221 -10.91 -10.69 20.95
C ASP A 221 -9.99 -9.92 21.91
N GLY A 222 -10.07 -8.58 21.87
CA GLY A 222 -9.33 -7.69 22.76
C GLY A 222 -7.90 -7.37 22.31
N LYS A 223 -7.27 -8.22 21.48
CA LYS A 223 -5.90 -8.03 20.98
C LYS A 223 -5.78 -8.04 19.46
N TYR A 224 -6.58 -8.85 18.78
CA TYR A 224 -6.59 -8.98 17.33
C TYR A 224 -5.21 -9.33 16.74
N ASN A 225 -4.44 -10.14 17.48
CA ASN A 225 -3.03 -10.46 17.22
C ASN A 225 -2.07 -9.25 17.14
N GLN A 226 -2.51 -8.02 17.46
CA GLN A 226 -1.66 -6.82 17.46
C GLN A 226 -0.55 -6.88 18.50
N ASP A 227 -0.68 -7.76 19.50
CA ASP A 227 0.38 -8.06 20.46
C ASP A 227 1.59 -8.80 19.88
N LEU A 228 1.48 -9.35 18.65
CA LEU A 228 2.58 -10.02 17.98
C LEU A 228 3.64 -9.07 17.43
N HIS A 229 3.24 -7.85 17.00
CA HIS A 229 4.16 -6.95 16.31
C HIS A 229 3.68 -5.49 16.39
N PRO A 230 4.57 -4.50 16.65
CA PRO A 230 4.19 -3.09 16.72
C PRO A 230 3.66 -2.52 15.38
N ASN A 231 4.07 -3.12 14.26
CA ASN A 231 3.63 -2.71 12.92
C ASN A 231 2.34 -3.39 12.44
N LEU A 232 1.67 -4.19 13.29
CA LEU A 232 0.44 -4.90 12.93
C LEU A 232 -0.81 -4.04 13.10
N LEU A 233 -1.51 -3.81 12.01
CA LEU A 233 -2.77 -3.08 11.97
C LEU A 233 -3.90 -4.00 11.52
N VAL A 234 -5.10 -3.75 12.05
CA VAL A 234 -6.34 -4.34 11.56
C VAL A 234 -7.09 -3.25 10.81
N ILE A 235 -7.40 -3.50 9.54
CA ILE A 235 -8.17 -2.57 8.72
C ILE A 235 -9.51 -3.18 8.32
N GLU A 236 -10.55 -2.37 8.41
CA GLU A 236 -11.88 -2.67 7.91
C GLU A 236 -12.08 -1.92 6.59
N LEU A 237 -11.99 -2.62 5.46
CA LEU A 237 -12.15 -2.04 4.13
C LEU A 237 -13.62 -2.06 3.72
N GLY A 238 -14.29 -0.91 3.82
CA GLY A 238 -15.69 -0.79 3.45
C GLY A 238 -16.63 -1.63 4.32
N GLY A 239 -17.83 -1.86 3.79
CA GLY A 239 -18.95 -2.55 4.41
C GLY A 239 -19.59 -3.59 3.48
N ILE A 240 -20.62 -4.32 3.95
CA ILE A 240 -21.32 -5.39 3.20
C ILE A 240 -21.71 -4.99 1.77
N GLU A 241 -22.09 -3.73 1.58
CA GLU A 241 -22.76 -3.23 0.39
C GLU A 241 -21.84 -2.36 -0.50
N ASN A 242 -20.54 -2.25 -0.20
CA ASN A 242 -19.61 -1.49 -1.05
C ASN A 242 -19.37 -2.18 -2.40
N LYS A 243 -19.20 -1.36 -3.44
CA LYS A 243 -18.97 -1.83 -4.82
C LYS A 243 -17.47 -2.03 -5.10
N GLU A 244 -17.15 -2.87 -6.10
CA GLU A 244 -15.75 -3.19 -6.43
C GLU A 244 -14.93 -1.94 -6.79
N ASP A 245 -15.52 -0.99 -7.52
CA ASP A 245 -14.85 0.25 -7.92
C ASP A 245 -14.54 1.17 -6.73
N GLU A 246 -15.47 1.27 -5.77
CA GLU A 246 -15.27 2.01 -4.51
C GLU A 246 -14.12 1.43 -3.68
N LEU A 247 -14.04 0.10 -3.60
CA LEU A 247 -13.00 -0.62 -2.89
C LEU A 247 -11.64 -0.44 -3.58
N ASN A 248 -11.60 -0.58 -4.91
CA ASN A 248 -10.36 -0.43 -5.68
C ASN A 248 -9.78 0.98 -5.59
N ARG A 249 -10.62 2.03 -5.67
CA ARG A 249 -10.17 3.42 -5.46
C ARG A 249 -9.59 3.61 -4.06
N THR A 250 -10.22 3.03 -3.05
CA THR A 250 -9.77 3.12 -1.66
C THR A 250 -8.45 2.41 -1.42
N ILE A 251 -8.25 1.24 -2.04
CA ILE A 251 -7.01 0.47 -1.96
C ILE A 251 -5.82 1.26 -2.51
N ALA A 252 -6.01 2.01 -3.61
CA ALA A 252 -4.97 2.91 -4.11
C ALA A 252 -4.57 3.96 -3.06
N ILE A 253 -5.56 4.59 -2.40
CA ILE A 253 -5.30 5.56 -1.32
C ILE A 253 -4.60 4.91 -0.12
N VAL A 254 -4.98 3.68 0.26
CA VAL A 254 -4.29 2.93 1.33
C VAL A 254 -2.83 2.69 0.97
N ALA A 255 -2.54 2.26 -0.26
CA ALA A 255 -1.18 1.99 -0.72
C ALA A 255 -0.32 3.27 -0.72
N GLU A 256 -0.81 4.36 -1.29
CA GLU A 256 -0.09 5.64 -1.30
C GLU A 256 0.17 6.19 0.11
N ALA A 257 -0.82 6.06 1.01
CA ALA A 257 -0.70 6.48 2.38
C ALA A 257 0.30 5.61 3.16
N ALA A 258 0.30 4.30 2.92
CA ALA A 258 1.28 3.37 3.48
C ALA A 258 2.70 3.72 3.03
N THR A 259 2.92 3.94 1.73
CA THR A 259 4.22 4.38 1.20
C THR A 259 4.67 5.67 1.85
N SER A 260 3.79 6.66 1.97
CA SER A 260 4.15 7.94 2.58
C SER A 260 4.60 7.80 4.03
N ILE A 261 3.95 6.96 4.85
CA ILE A 261 4.38 6.80 6.24
C ILE A 261 5.67 6.00 6.36
N LEU A 262 5.94 5.05 5.45
CA LEU A 262 7.14 4.22 5.49
C LEU A 262 8.38 4.95 4.94
N SER A 263 8.21 5.85 3.96
CA SER A 263 9.31 6.70 3.48
C SER A 263 9.72 7.73 4.53
N ASN A 264 8.76 8.34 5.23
CA ASN A 264 9.04 9.36 6.25
C ASN A 264 9.62 8.80 7.56
N GLU A 265 9.55 7.48 7.80
CA GLU A 265 10.20 6.84 8.96
C GLU A 265 11.74 6.91 8.85
N ASN A 266 12.29 6.91 7.62
CA ASN A 266 13.74 6.99 7.39
C ASN A 266 14.32 8.39 7.66
N ASP A 267 13.49 9.45 7.58
CA ASP A 267 13.93 10.83 7.80
C ASP A 267 13.96 11.22 9.29
N ALA A 268 13.28 10.44 10.15
CA ALA A 268 13.20 10.71 11.59
C ALA A 268 14.33 10.02 12.39
N GLU A 269 15.04 9.07 11.78
CA GLU A 269 16.16 8.32 12.38
C GLU A 269 17.55 8.84 11.96
N ASN A 270 17.61 9.91 11.15
CA ASN A 270 18.85 10.58 10.72
C ASN A 270 19.01 12.00 11.29
#